data_AF-A0A7X9JMY9-F1
#
_entry.id   AF-A0A7X9JMY9-F1
#
_cell.length_a   1.000
_cell.length_b   1.000
_cell.length_c   1.000
_cell.angle_alpha   90.00
_cell.angle_beta   90.00
_cell.angle_gamma   90.00
#
_symmetry.space_group_name_H-M   'P 1'
#
loop_
_entity.id
_entity.type
_entity.pdbx_description
1 polymer ?
#
loop_
_entity_poly.entity_id
_entity_poly.type
_entity_poly.pdbx_seq_one_letter_code
_entity_poly.pdbx_strand_id
1 'polypeptide(L)'
;MRKVLLFSVFSFLFAFLGNAQIASWSLTTDGNPSNVDANINAGVFKKGTGLNTLTFGTTGASCSGWTTTAAPDTADYFQISVAPNSGFKLKITALLFSERRSLTGIREYQVRISTTANFSNYTTLTTVSVPDDDLERDGSINGLNIVVNNGETLYIRWYGYLAEGSTGTWRINDNTLALQGVVSAVNTNDNDSYASAPLTQVAADTISSIRTSASLAKKVFSFVLNDAGTSDGLPTHLSTLSIKNANSINWQQILKGAFIAVNGTAVLSVDTTIGQSNINFSFNQGTVSI
;
A
#
# COMPACT_ATOMS: atom_id res chain seq x y z
N MET A 1 17.59 13.66 55.04
CA MET A 1 16.78 13.98 53.84
C MET A 1 16.93 12.84 52.85
N ARG A 2 15.88 12.03 52.66
CA ARG A 2 15.91 10.79 51.86
C ARG A 2 15.55 11.16 50.42
N LYS A 3 16.54 11.17 49.51
CA LYS A 3 16.31 11.40 48.08
C LYS A 3 15.69 10.14 47.48
N VAL A 4 14.42 10.23 47.08
CA VAL A 4 13.73 9.19 46.31
C VAL A 4 14.03 9.46 44.84
N LEU A 5 14.77 8.56 44.18
CA LEU A 5 14.93 8.59 42.73
C LEU A 5 13.63 8.09 42.10
N LEU A 6 12.95 8.97 41.36
CA LEU A 6 11.80 8.63 40.54
C LEU A 6 12.29 8.09 39.20
N PHE A 7 12.30 6.77 39.02
CA PHE A 7 12.51 6.16 37.70
C PHE A 7 11.23 6.31 36.89
N SER A 8 11.21 7.31 35.99
CA SER A 8 10.19 7.38 34.93
C SER A 8 10.52 6.30 33.91
N VAL A 9 9.76 5.20 33.94
CA VAL A 9 9.81 4.18 32.90
C VAL A 9 9.16 4.79 31.66
N PHE A 10 9.97 5.32 30.75
CA PHE A 10 9.53 5.71 29.42
C PHE A 10 9.22 4.41 28.66
N SER A 11 7.96 3.99 28.69
CA SER A 11 7.48 2.83 27.94
C SER A 11 7.61 3.16 26.45
N PHE A 12 8.68 2.70 25.81
CA PHE A 12 8.78 2.66 24.36
C PHE A 12 7.71 1.67 23.87
N LEU A 13 6.56 2.21 23.49
CA LEU A 13 5.54 1.48 22.76
C LEU A 13 6.14 1.15 21.39
N PHE A 14 6.92 0.07 21.31
CA PHE A 14 7.24 -0.55 20.03
C PHE A 14 5.90 -0.99 19.45
N ALA A 15 5.39 -0.25 18.48
CA ALA A 15 4.32 -0.72 17.64
C ALA A 15 4.83 -1.98 16.95
N PHE A 16 4.47 -3.14 17.49
CA PHE A 16 4.49 -4.36 16.73
C PHE A 16 3.55 -4.11 15.55
N LEU A 17 4.11 -3.84 14.38
CA LEU A 17 3.41 -3.97 13.11
C LEU A 17 3.19 -5.47 12.88
N GLY A 18 2.33 -6.08 13.69
CA GLY A 18 1.70 -7.35 13.34
C GLY A 18 0.83 -7.10 12.12
N ASN A 19 0.84 -8.00 11.15
CA ASN A 19 -0.10 -7.93 10.03
C ASN A 19 -1.52 -7.99 10.62
N ALA A 20 -2.29 -6.90 10.48
CA ALA A 20 -3.62 -6.84 11.04
C ALA A 20 -4.56 -7.70 10.19
N GLN A 21 -5.47 -8.42 10.84
CA GLN A 21 -6.60 -9.03 10.15
C GLN A 21 -7.51 -7.91 9.63
N ILE A 22 -7.73 -7.86 8.32
CA ILE A 22 -8.53 -6.81 7.66
C ILE A 22 -9.92 -7.29 7.26
N ALA A 23 -10.09 -8.61 7.07
CA ALA A 23 -11.38 -9.24 6.80
C ALA A 23 -11.40 -10.69 7.31
N SER A 24 -12.56 -11.19 7.75
CA SER A 24 -12.77 -12.61 8.05
C SER A 24 -14.18 -13.09 7.73
N TRP A 25 -14.34 -14.41 7.61
CA TRP A 25 -15.61 -15.10 7.40
C TRP A 25 -15.71 -16.28 8.37
N SER A 26 -16.77 -16.34 9.19
CA SER A 26 -16.95 -17.44 10.16
C SER A 26 -17.38 -18.73 9.47
N LEU A 27 -18.17 -18.63 8.40
CA LEU A 27 -18.68 -19.76 7.60
C LEU A 27 -19.57 -20.75 8.38
N THR A 28 -20.12 -20.33 9.52
CA THR A 28 -20.93 -21.21 10.38
C THR A 28 -22.42 -21.17 10.05
N THR A 29 -22.95 -20.01 9.68
CA THR A 29 -24.38 -19.79 9.41
C THR A 29 -24.66 -19.26 8.02
N ASP A 30 -23.74 -18.45 7.48
CA ASP A 30 -23.83 -17.84 6.17
C ASP A 30 -22.43 -17.52 5.63
N GLY A 31 -22.40 -16.93 4.43
CA GLY A 31 -21.16 -16.45 3.80
C GLY A 31 -20.87 -14.98 4.06
N ASN A 32 -21.57 -14.31 4.98
CA ASN A 32 -21.32 -12.89 5.24
C ASN A 32 -19.96 -12.71 5.93
N PRO A 33 -19.24 -11.63 5.62
CA PRO A 33 -18.02 -11.30 6.35
C PRO A 33 -18.36 -10.92 7.81
N SER A 34 -17.53 -11.35 8.76
CA SER A 34 -17.77 -11.22 10.20
C SER A 34 -16.98 -10.09 10.85
N ASN A 35 -15.70 -9.92 10.51
CA ASN A 35 -14.88 -8.78 10.94
C ASN A 35 -14.34 -8.11 9.69
N VAL A 36 -14.60 -6.82 9.51
CA VAL A 36 -14.17 -6.06 8.32
C VAL A 36 -13.59 -4.73 8.79
N ASP A 37 -12.40 -4.38 8.30
CA ASP A 37 -11.83 -3.06 8.52
C ASP A 37 -12.80 -1.98 8.01
N ALA A 38 -12.99 -0.91 8.78
CA ALA A 38 -13.97 0.14 8.46
C ALA A 38 -13.73 0.83 7.11
N ASN A 39 -12.52 0.73 6.56
CA ASN A 39 -12.11 1.38 5.32
C ASN A 39 -12.10 0.44 4.12
N ILE A 40 -12.74 -0.72 4.22
CA ILE A 40 -12.85 -1.70 3.12
C ILE A 40 -14.28 -2.24 3.03
N ASN A 41 -14.62 -2.78 1.86
CA ASN A 41 -15.78 -3.63 1.67
C ASN A 41 -15.33 -5.07 1.41
N ALA A 42 -15.96 -6.02 2.09
CA ALA A 42 -15.77 -7.45 1.88
C ALA A 42 -17.05 -8.07 1.31
N GLY A 43 -16.91 -8.88 0.26
CA GLY A 43 -18.01 -9.61 -0.36
C GLY A 43 -18.34 -10.91 0.37
N VAL A 44 -19.54 -11.43 0.11
CA VAL A 44 -19.96 -12.72 0.66
C VAL A 44 -19.13 -13.88 0.10
N PHE A 45 -18.81 -14.84 0.95
CA PHE A 45 -18.31 -16.15 0.55
C PHE A 45 -19.39 -16.88 -0.25
N LYS A 46 -19.05 -17.28 -1.48
CA LYS A 46 -19.98 -17.93 -2.40
C LYS A 46 -19.31 -18.99 -3.25
N LYS A 47 -20.12 -19.82 -3.89
CA LYS A 47 -19.68 -20.80 -4.88
C LYS A 47 -19.80 -20.29 -6.33
N GLY A 48 -19.09 -20.93 -7.24
CA GLY A 48 -19.32 -20.86 -8.67
C GLY A 48 -20.59 -21.61 -9.09
N THR A 49 -21.00 -21.44 -10.34
CA THR A 49 -22.27 -21.99 -10.84
C THR A 49 -22.21 -23.49 -11.12
N GLY A 50 -21.03 -24.08 -11.31
CA GLY A 50 -20.88 -25.51 -11.61
C GLY A 50 -21.04 -26.44 -10.41
N LEU A 51 -20.84 -25.92 -9.19
CA LEU A 51 -20.99 -26.69 -7.95
C LEU A 51 -22.45 -26.86 -7.53
N ASN A 52 -22.71 -27.89 -6.72
CA ASN A 52 -24.00 -28.11 -6.06
C ASN A 52 -24.26 -27.07 -4.94
N THR A 53 -25.34 -27.22 -4.17
CA THR A 53 -25.73 -26.29 -3.10
C THR A 53 -24.60 -26.03 -2.10
N LEU A 54 -24.30 -24.74 -1.89
CA LEU A 54 -23.42 -24.29 -0.82
C LEU A 54 -24.12 -24.41 0.52
N THR A 55 -23.53 -25.19 1.42
CA THR A 55 -24.08 -25.45 2.76
C THR A 55 -23.14 -24.89 3.81
N PHE A 56 -23.69 -24.13 4.76
CA PHE A 56 -22.99 -23.64 5.93
C PHE A 56 -23.37 -24.47 7.15
N GLY A 57 -22.42 -24.73 8.04
CA GLY A 57 -22.67 -25.47 9.27
C GLY A 57 -21.58 -25.25 10.31
N THR A 58 -21.69 -25.95 11.44
CA THR A 58 -20.80 -25.76 12.60
C THR A 58 -19.31 -26.02 12.35
N THR A 59 -18.95 -26.58 11.19
CA THR A 59 -17.56 -26.90 10.81
C THR A 59 -17.10 -26.17 9.55
N GLY A 60 -17.90 -25.23 9.04
CA GLY A 60 -17.55 -24.40 7.89
C GLY A 60 -18.53 -24.52 6.72
N ALA A 61 -18.06 -24.08 5.55
CA ALA A 61 -18.85 -24.04 4.31
C ALA A 61 -18.39 -25.08 3.31
N SER A 62 -19.30 -25.91 2.81
CA SER A 62 -18.98 -27.01 1.90
C SER A 62 -19.88 -27.07 0.66
N CYS A 63 -19.34 -27.67 -0.40
CA CYS A 63 -20.03 -27.99 -1.64
C CYS A 63 -19.59 -29.37 -2.13
N SER A 64 -20.44 -30.01 -2.93
CA SER A 64 -20.09 -31.12 -3.83
C SER A 64 -20.22 -30.68 -5.29
N GLY A 65 -20.02 -31.61 -6.23
CA GLY A 65 -20.05 -31.34 -7.67
C GLY A 65 -18.73 -30.86 -8.22
N TRP A 66 -17.61 -31.13 -7.53
CA TRP A 66 -16.29 -30.72 -7.98
C TRP A 66 -15.84 -31.48 -9.23
N THR A 67 -15.04 -30.80 -10.05
CA THR A 67 -14.46 -31.34 -11.27
C THR A 67 -13.68 -32.64 -11.02
N THR A 68 -14.00 -33.71 -11.76
CA THR A 68 -13.30 -35.01 -11.66
C THR A 68 -12.10 -35.12 -12.62
N THR A 69 -11.97 -34.19 -13.57
CA THR A 69 -10.87 -34.17 -14.54
C THR A 69 -9.60 -33.54 -13.96
N ALA A 70 -8.48 -33.72 -14.67
CA ALA A 70 -7.16 -33.22 -14.27
C ALA A 70 -6.97 -31.70 -14.36
N ALA A 71 -7.90 -30.99 -15.02
CA ALA A 71 -7.89 -29.53 -15.09
C ALA A 71 -9.08 -28.96 -14.29
N PRO A 72 -8.92 -27.81 -13.62
CA PRO A 72 -10.03 -27.15 -12.95
C PRO A 72 -11.06 -26.60 -13.95
N ASP A 73 -12.34 -26.83 -13.69
CA ASP A 73 -13.42 -26.13 -14.38
C ASP A 73 -13.53 -24.68 -13.86
N THR A 74 -13.62 -23.72 -14.78
CA THR A 74 -13.77 -22.30 -14.45
C THR A 74 -15.06 -21.94 -13.70
N ALA A 75 -16.06 -22.83 -13.71
CA ALA A 75 -17.31 -22.68 -12.97
C ALA A 75 -17.30 -23.33 -11.57
N ASP A 76 -16.27 -24.12 -11.24
CA ASP A 76 -16.17 -24.89 -10.01
C ASP A 76 -15.20 -24.24 -9.02
N TYR A 77 -15.72 -23.31 -8.22
CA TYR A 77 -14.89 -22.59 -7.24
C TYR A 77 -15.65 -22.14 -5.99
N PHE A 78 -14.91 -21.87 -4.93
CA PHE A 78 -15.31 -20.91 -3.89
C PHE A 78 -14.75 -19.52 -4.20
N GLN A 79 -15.41 -18.45 -3.73
CA GLN A 79 -15.00 -17.07 -3.97
C GLN A 79 -15.28 -16.16 -2.78
N ILE A 80 -14.33 -15.27 -2.49
CA ILE A 80 -14.54 -14.02 -1.76
C ILE A 80 -14.08 -12.82 -2.61
N SER A 81 -14.42 -11.61 -2.17
CA SER A 81 -13.87 -10.39 -2.75
C SER A 81 -13.61 -9.33 -1.69
N VAL A 82 -12.65 -8.46 -1.94
CA VAL A 82 -12.37 -7.28 -1.11
C VAL A 82 -12.05 -6.06 -1.97
N ALA A 83 -12.49 -4.89 -1.55
CA ALA A 83 -12.22 -3.62 -2.19
C ALA A 83 -11.94 -2.55 -1.13
N PRO A 84 -10.94 -1.68 -1.29
CA PRO A 84 -10.80 -0.51 -0.43
C PRO A 84 -12.00 0.42 -0.64
N ASN A 85 -12.38 1.14 0.42
CA ASN A 85 -13.29 2.28 0.29
C ASN A 85 -12.59 3.41 -0.50
N SER A 86 -13.40 4.34 -1.01
CA SER A 86 -12.86 5.50 -1.74
C SER A 86 -11.83 6.26 -0.91
N GLY A 87 -10.68 6.58 -1.51
CA GLY A 87 -9.57 7.24 -0.84
C GLY A 87 -8.62 6.29 -0.09
N PHE A 88 -8.84 4.98 -0.15
CA PHE A 88 -7.96 3.98 0.48
C PHE A 88 -7.35 3.00 -0.53
N LYS A 89 -6.31 2.31 -0.10
CA LYS A 89 -5.70 1.17 -0.78
C LYS A 89 -5.38 0.06 0.21
N LEU A 90 -5.35 -1.17 -0.29
CA LEU A 90 -5.02 -2.37 0.48
C LEU A 90 -3.65 -2.90 0.11
N LYS A 91 -2.91 -3.39 1.09
CA LYS A 91 -1.81 -4.31 0.90
C LYS A 91 -2.13 -5.61 1.64
N ILE A 92 -2.35 -6.69 0.90
CA ILE A 92 -2.63 -8.02 1.47
C ILE A 92 -1.31 -8.78 1.60
N THR A 93 -1.07 -9.29 2.80
CA THR A 93 0.16 -9.97 3.21
C THR A 93 -0.03 -11.44 3.50
N ALA A 94 -1.25 -11.86 3.83
CA ALA A 94 -1.61 -13.26 3.96
C ALA A 94 -3.08 -13.53 3.64
N LEU A 95 -3.34 -14.72 3.13
CA LEU A 95 -4.65 -15.34 3.01
C LEU A 95 -4.65 -16.56 3.92
N LEU A 96 -5.44 -16.53 4.99
CA LEU A 96 -5.55 -17.61 5.95
C LEU A 96 -6.81 -18.41 5.66
N PHE A 97 -6.70 -19.74 5.69
CA PHE A 97 -7.83 -20.66 5.67
C PHE A 97 -7.35 -22.07 5.99
N SER A 98 -8.26 -22.89 6.49
CA SER A 98 -8.08 -24.34 6.56
C SER A 98 -9.15 -25.02 5.71
N GLU A 99 -8.85 -26.22 5.25
CA GLU A 99 -9.71 -27.00 4.38
C GLU A 99 -9.87 -28.44 4.86
N ARG A 100 -10.93 -29.08 4.37
CA ARG A 100 -11.12 -30.53 4.46
C ARG A 100 -11.88 -31.04 3.25
N ARG A 101 -11.44 -32.16 2.68
CA ARG A 101 -12.20 -32.95 1.69
C ARG A 101 -12.90 -34.14 2.35
N SER A 102 -13.93 -34.67 1.70
CA SER A 102 -14.42 -36.03 1.99
C SER A 102 -13.52 -37.08 1.35
N LEU A 103 -13.72 -38.36 1.69
CA LEU A 103 -12.99 -39.49 1.08
C LEU A 103 -13.10 -39.56 -0.45
N THR A 104 -14.17 -39.03 -1.05
CA THR A 104 -14.32 -38.95 -2.52
C THR A 104 -14.19 -37.52 -3.07
N GLY A 105 -13.69 -36.57 -2.28
CA GLY A 105 -13.56 -35.15 -2.64
C GLY A 105 -12.41 -34.84 -3.59
N ILE A 106 -11.97 -33.57 -3.62
CA ILE A 106 -10.94 -33.04 -4.54
C ILE A 106 -9.52 -33.52 -4.20
N ARG A 107 -8.72 -33.94 -5.18
CA ARG A 107 -7.31 -34.31 -4.95
C ARG A 107 -6.33 -33.19 -5.23
N GLU A 108 -6.80 -32.08 -5.77
CA GLU A 108 -5.99 -30.89 -5.97
C GLU A 108 -6.85 -29.64 -5.85
N TYR A 109 -6.24 -28.55 -5.36
CA TYR A 109 -6.84 -27.23 -5.49
C TYR A 109 -5.85 -26.18 -5.98
N GLN A 110 -6.40 -25.15 -6.61
CA GLN A 110 -5.69 -23.93 -6.97
C GLN A 110 -6.35 -22.71 -6.33
N VAL A 111 -5.53 -21.82 -5.77
CA VAL A 111 -5.99 -20.50 -5.35
C VAL A 111 -5.56 -19.49 -6.40
N ARG A 112 -6.52 -18.79 -6.98
CA ARG A 112 -6.28 -17.76 -8.01
C ARG A 112 -6.85 -16.42 -7.57
N ILE A 113 -6.22 -15.35 -8.00
CA ILE A 113 -6.67 -13.98 -7.77
C ILE A 113 -6.85 -13.21 -9.07
N SER A 114 -7.75 -12.25 -9.08
CA SER A 114 -7.98 -11.34 -10.20
C SER A 114 -8.57 -10.03 -9.74
N THR A 115 -8.29 -8.93 -10.43
CA THR A 115 -9.03 -7.66 -10.29
C THR A 115 -10.23 -7.57 -11.23
N THR A 116 -10.45 -8.58 -12.08
CA THR A 116 -11.56 -8.66 -13.03
C THR A 116 -12.53 -9.78 -12.63
N ALA A 117 -13.82 -9.45 -12.47
CA ALA A 117 -14.81 -10.38 -11.89
C ALA A 117 -15.00 -11.69 -12.67
N ASN A 118 -14.76 -11.70 -13.98
CA ASN A 118 -14.86 -12.89 -14.83
C ASN A 118 -13.58 -13.74 -14.86
N PHE A 119 -12.50 -13.31 -14.20
CA PHE A 119 -11.19 -13.97 -14.21
C PHE A 119 -10.58 -14.12 -15.62
N SER A 120 -10.85 -13.20 -16.54
CA SER A 120 -10.21 -13.20 -17.87
C SER A 120 -8.68 -13.02 -17.81
N ASN A 121 -8.18 -12.38 -16.75
CA ASN A 121 -6.77 -12.32 -16.38
C ASN A 121 -6.64 -12.66 -14.90
N TYR A 122 -5.74 -13.56 -14.53
CA TYR A 122 -5.58 -14.00 -13.15
C TYR A 122 -4.13 -14.37 -12.83
N THR A 123 -3.82 -14.37 -11.54
CA THR A 123 -2.57 -14.92 -11.00
C THR A 123 -2.90 -16.14 -10.13
N THR A 124 -2.22 -17.26 -10.36
CA THR A 124 -2.29 -18.42 -9.46
C THR A 124 -1.34 -18.19 -8.28
N LEU A 125 -1.88 -18.17 -7.06
CA LEU A 125 -1.09 -18.04 -5.84
C LEU A 125 -0.47 -19.39 -5.42
N THR A 126 -1.23 -20.48 -5.56
CA THR A 126 -0.74 -21.82 -5.22
C THR A 126 -1.52 -22.89 -5.97
N THR A 127 -0.88 -24.05 -6.12
CA THR A 127 -1.47 -25.33 -6.51
C THR A 127 -1.07 -26.35 -5.46
N VAL A 128 -2.03 -27.05 -4.88
CA VAL A 128 -1.79 -27.96 -3.76
C VAL A 128 -2.46 -29.30 -4.02
N SER A 129 -1.66 -30.37 -4.05
CA SER A 129 -2.19 -31.73 -4.03
C SER A 129 -2.67 -32.08 -2.62
N VAL A 130 -3.88 -32.62 -2.52
CA VAL A 130 -4.55 -32.94 -1.26
C VAL A 130 -4.35 -34.44 -0.96
N PRO A 131 -3.88 -34.81 0.25
CA PRO A 131 -3.77 -36.21 0.67
C PRO A 131 -5.08 -36.99 0.56
N ASP A 132 -4.97 -38.32 0.44
CA ASP A 132 -6.10 -39.25 0.35
C ASP A 132 -6.73 -39.56 1.70
N ASP A 133 -7.17 -38.52 2.40
CA ASP A 133 -7.81 -38.65 3.69
C ASP A 133 -8.77 -37.48 3.93
N ASP A 134 -9.56 -37.60 4.99
CA ASP A 134 -10.53 -36.60 5.42
C ASP A 134 -10.07 -35.82 6.65
N LEU A 135 -8.76 -35.62 6.82
CA LEU A 135 -8.24 -34.76 7.87
C LEU A 135 -8.35 -33.27 7.49
N GLU A 136 -8.37 -32.41 8.51
CA GLU A 136 -8.29 -30.96 8.31
C GLU A 136 -6.86 -30.51 8.05
N ARG A 137 -6.69 -29.52 7.19
CA ARG A 137 -5.39 -29.02 6.74
C ARG A 137 -5.37 -27.50 6.73
N ASP A 138 -4.24 -26.93 7.14
CA ASP A 138 -3.96 -25.51 6.92
C ASP A 138 -3.61 -25.28 5.43
N GLY A 139 -4.31 -24.35 4.80
CA GLY A 139 -4.07 -23.90 3.42
C GLY A 139 -3.48 -22.50 3.35
N SER A 140 -3.12 -21.89 4.48
CA SER A 140 -2.73 -20.49 4.57
C SER A 140 -1.54 -20.13 3.65
N ILE A 141 -1.69 -19.01 2.95
CA ILE A 141 -0.67 -18.45 2.06
C ILE A 141 -0.13 -17.17 2.68
N ASN A 142 1.15 -17.19 3.06
CA ASN A 142 1.84 -16.10 3.72
C ASN A 142 2.81 -15.38 2.77
N GLY A 143 3.29 -14.20 3.17
CA GLY A 143 4.31 -13.46 2.42
C GLY A 143 3.79 -12.86 1.09
N LEU A 144 2.48 -12.64 0.99
CA LEU A 144 1.87 -12.01 -0.17
C LEU A 144 2.29 -10.53 -0.24
N ASN A 145 2.33 -10.01 -1.48
CA ASN A 145 2.56 -8.59 -1.75
C ASN A 145 1.53 -8.10 -2.78
N ILE A 146 0.25 -8.32 -2.48
CA ILE A 146 -0.84 -7.95 -3.37
C ILE A 146 -1.32 -6.54 -2.98
N VAL A 147 -1.32 -5.63 -3.95
CA VAL A 147 -1.86 -4.28 -3.78
C VAL A 147 -3.21 -4.20 -4.48
N VAL A 148 -4.20 -3.62 -3.80
CA VAL A 148 -5.53 -3.31 -4.35
C VAL A 148 -5.72 -1.81 -4.24
N ASN A 149 -5.74 -1.11 -5.36
CA ASN A 149 -5.83 0.34 -5.40
C ASN A 149 -7.28 0.82 -5.22
N ASN A 150 -7.42 2.11 -4.93
CA ASN A 150 -8.72 2.77 -4.90
C ASN A 150 -9.48 2.51 -6.21
N GLY A 151 -10.74 2.10 -6.10
CA GLY A 151 -11.60 1.76 -7.24
C GLY A 151 -11.42 0.33 -7.77
N GLU A 152 -10.46 -0.44 -7.29
CA GLU A 152 -10.29 -1.85 -7.66
C GLU A 152 -11.02 -2.79 -6.70
N THR A 153 -11.35 -3.99 -7.19
CA THR A 153 -11.84 -5.09 -6.35
C THR A 153 -10.99 -6.31 -6.60
N LEU A 154 -10.40 -6.88 -5.56
CA LEU A 154 -9.72 -8.16 -5.64
C LEU A 154 -10.74 -9.28 -5.43
N TYR A 155 -10.74 -10.23 -6.36
CA TYR A 155 -11.45 -11.49 -6.24
C TYR A 155 -10.44 -12.60 -5.97
N ILE A 156 -10.78 -13.48 -5.03
CA ILE A 156 -9.98 -14.66 -4.69
C ILE A 156 -10.86 -15.87 -4.90
N ARG A 157 -10.39 -16.84 -5.69
CA ARG A 157 -11.09 -18.08 -5.98
C ARG A 157 -10.27 -19.30 -5.63
N TRP A 158 -10.94 -20.29 -5.05
CA TRP A 158 -10.41 -21.63 -4.80
C TRP A 158 -11.07 -22.61 -5.76
N TYR A 159 -10.30 -23.17 -6.67
CA TYR A 159 -10.75 -24.16 -7.63
C TYR A 159 -10.31 -25.54 -7.16
N GLY A 160 -11.26 -26.42 -6.85
CA GLY A 160 -11.00 -27.81 -6.49
C GLY A 160 -11.25 -28.75 -7.67
N TYR A 161 -10.38 -29.73 -7.87
CA TYR A 161 -10.49 -30.66 -9.00
C TYR A 161 -9.81 -32.00 -8.70
N LEU A 162 -9.77 -32.89 -9.70
CA LEU A 162 -9.42 -34.30 -9.52
C LEU A 162 -10.27 -34.95 -8.41
N ALA A 163 -11.55 -34.58 -8.35
CA ALA A 163 -12.47 -35.21 -7.41
C ALA A 163 -12.64 -36.70 -7.74
N GLU A 164 -12.62 -37.56 -6.72
CA GLU A 164 -12.76 -39.00 -6.92
C GLU A 164 -14.23 -39.42 -7.14
N GLY A 165 -15.18 -38.57 -6.76
CA GLY A 165 -16.58 -38.70 -7.11
C GLY A 165 -17.29 -37.36 -7.12
N SER A 166 -18.32 -37.23 -7.97
CA SER A 166 -19.12 -35.99 -8.09
C SER A 166 -19.89 -35.63 -6.82
N THR A 167 -20.17 -36.60 -5.96
CA THR A 167 -20.80 -36.39 -4.64
C THR A 167 -19.80 -36.04 -3.55
N GLY A 168 -18.50 -36.18 -3.81
CA GLY A 168 -17.45 -35.80 -2.88
C GLY A 168 -17.49 -34.31 -2.56
N THR A 169 -17.28 -33.97 -1.30
CA THR A 169 -17.33 -32.60 -0.81
C THR A 169 -15.95 -32.03 -0.57
N TRP A 170 -15.86 -30.71 -0.69
CA TRP A 170 -14.76 -29.92 -0.18
C TRP A 170 -15.30 -28.80 0.70
N ARG A 171 -14.60 -28.49 1.78
CA ARG A 171 -15.01 -27.56 2.82
C ARG A 171 -13.88 -26.59 3.13
N ILE A 172 -14.23 -25.31 3.27
CA ILE A 172 -13.40 -24.33 3.99
C ILE A 172 -13.88 -24.31 5.44
N ASN A 173 -12.97 -24.57 6.38
CA ASN A 173 -13.30 -24.78 7.78
C ASN A 173 -13.75 -23.48 8.46
N ASP A 174 -14.64 -23.61 9.44
CA ASP A 174 -15.18 -22.49 10.18
C ASP A 174 -14.08 -21.67 10.87
N ASN A 175 -14.29 -20.36 10.96
CA ASN A 175 -13.43 -19.42 11.70
C ASN A 175 -11.95 -19.42 11.28
N THR A 176 -11.61 -19.99 10.12
CA THR A 176 -10.23 -20.01 9.60
C THR A 176 -10.01 -19.05 8.45
N LEU A 177 -11.06 -18.68 7.71
CA LEU A 177 -10.95 -17.83 6.53
C LEU A 177 -10.77 -16.36 6.90
N ALA A 178 -9.58 -15.82 6.64
CA ALA A 178 -9.25 -14.43 6.93
C ALA A 178 -8.22 -13.85 5.94
N LEU A 179 -8.24 -12.53 5.80
CA LEU A 179 -7.20 -11.77 5.12
C LEU A 179 -6.43 -10.95 6.13
N GLN A 180 -5.11 -10.99 6.02
CA GLN A 180 -4.22 -10.09 6.75
C GLN A 180 -3.56 -9.09 5.81
N GLY A 181 -3.34 -7.88 6.32
CA GLY A 181 -2.74 -6.83 5.55
C GLY A 181 -2.73 -5.48 6.24
N VAL A 182 -2.58 -4.45 5.43
CA VAL A 182 -2.61 -3.04 5.84
C VAL A 182 -3.61 -2.29 4.96
N VAL A 183 -4.48 -1.52 5.59
CA VAL A 183 -5.32 -0.53 4.92
C VAL A 183 -4.68 0.84 5.14
N SER A 184 -4.51 1.60 4.07
CA SER A 184 -3.89 2.92 4.13
C SER A 184 -4.63 3.89 3.24
N ALA A 185 -4.68 5.16 3.64
CA ALA A 185 -5.15 6.20 2.74
C ALA A 185 -4.26 6.22 1.48
N VAL A 186 -4.87 6.48 0.33
CA VAL A 186 -4.11 6.86 -0.86
C VAL A 186 -3.42 8.18 -0.55
N ASN A 187 -2.11 8.23 -0.77
CA ASN A 187 -1.42 9.51 -0.72
C ASN A 187 -1.86 10.29 -1.96
N THR A 188 -2.59 11.38 -1.76
CA THR A 188 -2.99 12.28 -2.84
C THR A 188 -1.86 13.21 -3.24
N ASN A 189 -0.85 13.41 -2.38
CA ASN A 189 0.22 14.35 -2.64
C ASN A 189 1.00 13.93 -3.89
N ASP A 190 1.13 14.87 -4.80
CA ASP A 190 1.97 14.72 -5.98
C ASP A 190 3.46 14.65 -5.63
N ASN A 191 4.19 13.83 -6.39
CA ASN A 191 5.64 13.70 -6.28
C ASN A 191 6.33 13.96 -7.64
N ASP A 192 5.69 14.77 -8.46
CA ASP A 192 6.05 15.10 -9.84
C ASP A 192 6.58 16.53 -10.01
N SER A 193 6.66 17.31 -8.93
CA SER A 193 7.28 18.63 -8.89
C SER A 193 8.76 18.59 -9.31
N TYR A 194 9.18 19.54 -10.15
CA TYR A 194 10.54 19.57 -10.70
C TYR A 194 11.10 20.97 -10.92
N ALA A 195 12.43 21.09 -10.84
CA ALA A 195 13.15 22.31 -11.20
C ALA A 195 13.55 22.31 -12.68
N SER A 196 13.52 23.48 -13.32
CA SER A 196 13.93 23.67 -14.71
C SER A 196 14.69 24.99 -14.90
N ALA A 197 15.36 25.11 -16.05
CA ALA A 197 16.09 26.32 -16.40
C ALA A 197 15.12 27.50 -16.63
N PRO A 198 15.48 28.74 -16.24
CA PRO A 198 14.67 29.90 -16.54
C PRO A 198 14.74 30.25 -18.03
N LEU A 199 13.74 30.97 -18.55
CA LEU A 199 13.77 31.51 -19.92
C LEU A 199 14.96 32.44 -20.18
N THR A 200 15.40 33.17 -19.16
CA THR A 200 16.57 34.04 -19.23
C THR A 200 17.37 33.89 -17.95
N GLN A 201 18.63 33.47 -18.09
CA GLN A 201 19.55 33.37 -16.96
C GLN A 201 20.16 34.73 -16.64
N VAL A 202 20.53 34.94 -15.38
CA VAL A 202 21.28 36.10 -14.94
C VAL A 202 22.65 36.10 -15.63
N ALA A 203 22.98 37.19 -16.32
CA ALA A 203 24.28 37.32 -16.97
C ALA A 203 25.41 37.27 -15.94
N ALA A 204 26.51 36.61 -16.31
CA ALA A 204 27.71 36.58 -15.48
C ALA A 204 28.28 38.00 -15.31
N ASP A 205 28.63 38.36 -14.09
CA ASP A 205 29.20 39.66 -13.75
C ASP A 205 30.00 39.58 -12.45
N THR A 206 30.89 40.55 -12.23
CA THR A 206 31.73 40.65 -11.03
C THR A 206 30.88 41.02 -9.81
N ILE A 207 31.16 40.39 -8.67
CA ILE A 207 30.52 40.72 -7.38
C ILE A 207 31.56 41.43 -6.51
N SER A 208 31.28 42.69 -6.16
CA SER A 208 32.18 43.46 -5.29
C SER A 208 32.21 42.89 -3.88
N SER A 209 33.41 42.75 -3.32
CA SER A 209 33.64 42.26 -1.95
C SER A 209 33.11 43.19 -0.86
N ILE A 210 32.73 44.43 -1.18
CA ILE A 210 32.14 45.38 -0.23
C ILE A 210 30.62 45.17 -0.02
N ARG A 211 29.97 44.31 -0.81
CA ARG A 211 28.55 43.95 -0.68
C ARG A 211 28.33 43.03 0.53
N THR A 212 28.45 43.58 1.73
CA THR A 212 28.45 42.84 3.00
C THR A 212 27.15 42.98 3.81
N SER A 213 26.08 43.50 3.19
CA SER A 213 24.75 43.69 3.79
C SER A 213 23.64 43.19 2.84
N ALA A 214 22.49 42.80 3.41
CA ALA A 214 21.37 42.25 2.66
C ALA A 214 20.79 43.22 1.62
N SER A 215 20.75 44.52 1.93
CA SER A 215 20.34 45.59 1.01
C SER A 215 21.20 45.72 -0.24
N LEU A 216 22.44 45.19 -0.19
CA LEU A 216 23.39 45.18 -1.29
C LEU A 216 23.51 43.79 -1.93
N ALA A 217 22.57 42.87 -1.68
CA ALA A 217 22.61 41.54 -2.28
C ALA A 217 22.51 41.60 -3.81
N LYS A 218 23.10 40.62 -4.50
CA LYS A 218 23.05 40.48 -5.96
C LYS A 218 22.27 39.22 -6.31
N LYS A 219 21.37 39.31 -7.28
CA LYS A 219 20.84 38.11 -7.92
C LYS A 219 21.97 37.43 -8.70
N VAL A 220 22.21 36.15 -8.47
CA VAL A 220 23.33 35.40 -9.05
C VAL A 220 22.91 34.35 -10.08
N PHE A 221 21.70 33.80 -9.95
CA PHE A 221 21.07 32.96 -10.95
C PHE A 221 19.56 32.92 -10.70
N SER A 222 18.82 32.27 -11.60
CA SER A 222 17.41 31.98 -11.47
C SER A 222 17.14 30.55 -11.95
N PHE A 223 16.01 29.99 -11.48
CA PHE A 223 15.48 28.70 -11.85
C PHE A 223 13.95 28.78 -11.74
N VAL A 224 13.27 27.84 -12.38
CA VAL A 224 11.81 27.70 -12.29
C VAL A 224 11.53 26.41 -11.53
N LEU A 225 10.64 26.47 -10.56
CA LEU A 225 10.02 25.28 -9.98
C LEU A 225 8.65 25.13 -10.65
N ASN A 226 8.36 23.93 -11.09
CA ASN A 226 7.09 23.58 -11.71
C ASN A 226 6.40 22.56 -10.83
N ASP A 227 5.10 22.74 -10.69
CA ASP A 227 4.19 21.73 -10.18
C ASP A 227 3.43 21.12 -11.36
N ALA A 228 3.48 19.80 -11.52
CA ALA A 228 2.69 19.14 -12.55
C ALA A 228 1.28 18.78 -12.04
N GLY A 229 1.06 18.73 -10.71
CA GLY A 229 -0.25 18.65 -10.06
C GLY A 229 -1.13 17.50 -10.57
N THR A 230 -0.53 16.39 -10.98
CA THR A 230 -1.22 15.36 -11.77
C THR A 230 -2.24 14.54 -10.98
N SER A 231 -2.16 14.49 -9.65
CA SER A 231 -2.99 13.64 -8.80
C SER A 231 -3.96 14.41 -7.91
N ASP A 232 -3.57 15.56 -7.35
CA ASP A 232 -4.42 16.32 -6.42
C ASP A 232 -4.84 17.71 -6.92
N GLY A 233 -4.15 18.26 -7.92
CA GLY A 233 -4.40 19.62 -8.41
C GLY A 233 -4.20 20.70 -7.35
N LEU A 234 -3.50 20.38 -6.25
CA LEU A 234 -3.14 21.31 -5.20
C LEU A 234 -1.73 21.85 -5.44
N PRO A 235 -1.42 23.07 -4.96
CA PRO A 235 -0.09 23.64 -5.10
C PRO A 235 0.96 22.89 -4.29
N THR A 236 2.17 22.78 -4.84
CA THR A 236 3.33 22.29 -4.12
C THR A 236 3.82 23.34 -3.12
N HIS A 237 3.86 22.96 -1.86
CA HIS A 237 4.43 23.78 -0.78
C HIS A 237 5.87 23.39 -0.50
N LEU A 238 6.81 24.28 -0.82
CA LEU A 238 8.23 24.02 -0.64
C LEU A 238 8.61 24.11 0.85
N SER A 239 8.99 22.97 1.45
CA SER A 239 9.45 22.92 2.84
C SER A 239 10.95 23.21 2.96
N THR A 240 11.74 22.71 2.00
CA THR A 240 13.18 22.87 1.95
C THR A 240 13.66 23.07 0.52
N LEU A 241 14.70 23.88 0.36
CA LEU A 241 15.42 24.05 -0.91
C LEU A 241 16.91 23.92 -0.65
N SER A 242 17.56 22.98 -1.32
CA SER A 242 19.01 22.82 -1.28
C SER A 242 19.62 23.19 -2.62
N ILE A 243 20.52 24.17 -2.61
CA ILE A 243 21.30 24.58 -3.78
C ILE A 243 22.71 24.04 -3.59
N LYS A 244 23.14 23.17 -4.50
CA LYS A 244 24.47 22.56 -4.45
C LYS A 244 25.44 23.34 -5.34
N ASN A 245 26.63 23.60 -4.81
CA ASN A 245 27.74 24.10 -5.57
C ASN A 245 28.33 22.95 -6.42
N ALA A 246 28.36 23.13 -7.74
CA ALA A 246 29.01 22.18 -8.64
C ALA A 246 30.55 22.35 -8.69
N ASN A 247 31.08 23.44 -8.11
CA ASN A 247 32.50 23.77 -8.10
C ASN A 247 33.14 23.48 -6.72
N SER A 248 34.47 23.43 -6.67
CA SER A 248 35.27 23.19 -5.46
C SER A 248 35.46 24.42 -4.56
N ILE A 249 34.72 25.51 -4.80
CA ILE A 249 34.79 26.73 -3.99
C ILE A 249 34.03 26.55 -2.67
N ASN A 250 34.66 26.88 -1.55
CA ASN A 250 34.02 26.84 -0.23
C ASN A 250 33.09 28.05 -0.05
N TRP A 251 31.79 27.85 -0.25
CA TRP A 251 30.77 28.90 -0.12
C TRP A 251 30.68 29.50 1.28
N GLN A 252 30.97 28.73 2.32
CA GLN A 252 30.98 29.22 3.71
C GLN A 252 32.04 30.32 3.95
N GLN A 253 33.10 30.37 3.13
CA GLN A 253 34.18 31.36 3.26
C GLN A 253 33.91 32.66 2.49
N ILE A 254 33.03 32.62 1.48
CA ILE A 254 32.83 33.75 0.55
C ILE A 254 31.42 34.35 0.59
N LEU A 255 30.45 33.64 1.15
CA LEU A 255 29.06 34.11 1.28
C LEU A 255 28.77 34.44 2.74
N LYS A 256 28.35 35.69 2.99
CA LYS A 256 27.88 36.13 4.31
C LYS A 256 26.40 35.78 4.56
N GLY A 257 25.62 35.64 3.50
CA GLY A 257 24.19 35.37 3.56
C GLY A 257 23.60 35.13 2.17
N ALA A 258 22.41 34.55 2.13
CA ALA A 258 21.65 34.32 0.92
C ALA A 258 20.16 34.40 1.24
N PHE A 259 19.34 34.73 0.23
CA PHE A 259 17.89 34.62 0.31
C PHE A 259 17.34 34.28 -1.07
N ILE A 260 16.11 33.76 -1.11
CA ILE A 260 15.38 33.49 -2.34
C ILE A 260 14.38 34.62 -2.57
N ALA A 261 14.22 35.00 -3.84
CA ALA A 261 13.14 35.89 -4.26
C ALA A 261 12.22 35.13 -5.23
N VAL A 262 10.93 35.09 -4.93
CA VAL A 262 9.90 34.52 -5.79
C VAL A 262 9.26 35.66 -6.56
N ASN A 263 9.29 35.60 -7.88
CA ASN A 263 8.77 36.65 -8.78
C ASN A 263 9.28 38.07 -8.42
N GLY A 264 10.54 38.16 -8.01
CA GLY A 264 11.20 39.42 -7.64
C GLY A 264 11.01 39.87 -6.19
N THR A 265 10.16 39.19 -5.41
CA THR A 265 9.92 39.52 -4.00
C THR A 265 10.71 38.59 -3.09
N ALA A 266 11.54 39.14 -2.21
CA ALA A 266 12.29 38.35 -1.24
C ALA A 266 11.34 37.59 -0.31
N VAL A 267 11.62 36.31 -0.09
CA VAL A 267 10.83 35.44 0.77
C VAL A 267 11.59 35.16 2.07
N LEU A 268 10.88 35.19 3.18
CA LEU A 268 11.43 34.88 4.50
C LEU A 268 11.60 33.37 4.65
N SER A 269 12.84 32.90 4.76
CA SER A 269 13.14 31.55 5.22
C SER A 269 13.04 31.47 6.74
N VAL A 270 12.60 30.33 7.26
CA VAL A 270 12.72 29.97 8.68
C VAL A 270 14.19 29.87 9.07
N ASP A 271 15.00 29.26 8.20
CA ASP A 271 16.43 29.13 8.39
C ASP A 271 17.15 29.14 7.03
N THR A 272 18.36 29.69 7.02
CA THR A 272 19.30 29.65 5.89
C THR A 272 20.66 29.21 6.39
N THR A 273 21.09 28.02 5.98
CA THR A 273 22.43 27.49 6.31
C THR A 273 23.31 27.50 5.07
N ILE A 274 24.52 28.06 5.21
CA ILE A 274 25.54 28.05 4.16
C ILE A 274 26.62 27.04 4.58
N GLY A 275 26.64 25.90 3.88
CA GLY A 275 27.69 24.90 3.99
C GLY A 275 28.86 25.18 3.05
N GLN A 276 29.86 24.30 3.06
CA GLN A 276 31.02 24.44 2.17
C GLN A 276 30.62 24.33 0.69
N SER A 277 29.68 23.44 0.36
CA SER A 277 29.26 23.14 -1.01
C SER A 277 27.75 23.22 -1.23
N ASN A 278 26.99 23.80 -0.29
CA ASN A 278 25.56 23.99 -0.45
C ASN A 278 25.02 25.18 0.32
N ILE A 279 23.81 25.61 -0.06
CA ILE A 279 22.97 26.50 0.74
C ILE A 279 21.64 25.78 0.92
N ASN A 280 21.17 25.66 2.17
CA ASN A 280 19.86 25.10 2.46
C ASN A 280 18.96 26.19 3.03
N PHE A 281 17.78 26.31 2.44
CA PHE A 281 16.70 27.15 2.91
C PHE A 281 15.59 26.26 3.47
N SER A 282 15.05 26.64 4.62
CA SER A 282 13.84 26.01 5.19
C SER A 282 12.72 27.05 5.22
N PHE A 283 11.49 26.62 4.94
CA PHE A 283 10.32 27.50 4.89
C PHE A 283 9.18 26.94 5.75
N ASN A 284 8.32 27.84 6.25
CA ASN A 284 7.04 27.42 6.79
C ASN A 284 6.14 26.98 5.64
N GLN A 285 5.19 26.09 5.94
CA GLN A 285 4.20 25.65 4.95
C GLN A 285 3.47 26.86 4.34
N GLY A 286 3.31 26.86 3.02
CA GLY A 286 2.63 27.93 2.27
C GLY A 286 3.46 29.20 2.03
N THR A 287 4.66 29.33 2.60
CA THR A 287 5.54 30.49 2.37
C THR A 287 6.03 30.57 0.92
N VAL A 288 6.34 29.42 0.32
CA VAL A 288 6.58 29.30 -1.12
C VAL A 288 5.59 28.26 -1.63
N SER A 289 4.70 28.71 -2.51
CA SER A 289 3.70 27.90 -3.18
C SER A 289 3.90 28.07 -4.68
N ILE A 290 3.92 26.96 -5.40
CA ILE A 290 4.10 26.87 -6.85
C ILE A 290 2.87 26.26 -7.50
#